data_AF-A0A0M8NVT3-F1
#
_entry.id   AF-A0A0M8NVT3-F1
#
_cell.length_a   1.000
_cell.length_b   1.000
_cell.length_c   1.000
_cell.angle_alpha   90.00
_cell.angle_beta   90.00
_cell.angle_gamma   90.00
#
_symmetry.space_group_name_H-M   'P 1'
#
loop_
_entity.id
_entity.type
_entity.pdbx_description
1 polymer ?
#
loop_
_entity_poly.entity_id
_entity_poly.type
_entity_poly.pdbx_seq_one_letter_code
_entity_poly.pdbx_strand_id
1 'polypeptide(L)'
;MNEYFSNQKKKKKKGFGYRDYIQHLIKHESGRFARHPRFRFVAFKTIMRQQARKIAGFYVRRQADRPDITVEELQDLFFNDDAKSHTLVNSASRLANVIPGTRPFWTRQRNELEAMVKTLGSAHLFVTFSATDLH
;
A
#
# COMPACT_ATOMS: atom_id res chain seq x y z
N MET A 1 -5.34 -22.58 48.00
CA MET A 1 -6.23 -21.47 47.61
C MET A 1 -5.39 -20.30 47.10
N ASN A 2 -4.69 -20.44 45.97
CA ASN A 2 -3.90 -19.33 45.41
C ASN A 2 -3.43 -19.57 43.96
N GLU A 3 -4.30 -20.02 43.05
CA GLU A 3 -3.89 -20.20 41.65
C GLU A 3 -5.01 -19.94 40.61
N TYR A 4 -6.02 -19.14 40.96
CA TYR A 4 -7.10 -18.76 40.03
C TYR A 4 -6.89 -17.39 39.34
N PHE A 5 -5.75 -16.71 39.55
CA PHE A 5 -5.51 -15.37 39.00
C PHE A 5 -4.32 -15.28 38.01
N SER A 6 -3.94 -16.36 37.34
CA SER A 6 -2.89 -16.33 36.31
C SER A 6 -3.40 -16.75 34.93
N ASN A 7 -4.06 -15.81 34.23
CA ASN A 7 -4.00 -15.63 32.76
C ASN A 7 -5.16 -14.76 32.24
N GLN A 8 -5.30 -13.55 32.77
CA GLN A 8 -5.98 -12.51 32.01
C GLN A 8 -4.99 -11.98 30.96
N LYS A 9 -4.83 -12.71 29.84
CA LYS A 9 -4.19 -12.18 28.63
C LYS A 9 -4.86 -10.84 28.34
N LYS A 10 -4.17 -9.73 28.62
CA LYS A 10 -4.62 -8.38 28.28
C LYS A 10 -4.97 -8.37 26.79
N LYS A 11 -6.27 -8.45 26.45
CA LYS A 11 -6.76 -8.25 25.09
C LYS A 11 -6.32 -6.85 24.70
N LYS A 12 -5.29 -6.71 23.87
CA LYS A 12 -4.94 -5.42 23.25
C LYS A 12 -6.21 -4.93 22.56
N LYS A 13 -6.80 -3.83 23.05
CA LYS A 13 -7.86 -3.14 22.31
C LYS A 13 -7.30 -2.87 20.92
N LYS A 14 -7.92 -3.39 19.87
CA LYS A 14 -7.57 -3.02 18.49
C LYS A 14 -7.76 -1.50 18.43
N GLY A 15 -6.66 -0.77 18.32
CA GLY A 15 -6.74 0.66 18.00
C GLY A 15 -7.44 0.82 16.66
N PHE A 16 -8.28 1.84 16.52
CA PHE A 16 -8.91 2.16 15.25
C PHE A 16 -7.81 2.45 14.21
N GLY A 17 -7.94 1.84 13.03
CA GLY A 17 -7.04 2.13 11.92
C GLY A 17 -7.30 3.55 11.40
N TYR A 18 -6.28 4.16 10.77
CA TYR A 18 -6.44 5.50 10.18
C TYR A 18 -7.56 5.53 9.11
N ARG A 19 -7.75 4.45 8.36
CA ARG A 19 -8.86 4.31 7.40
C ARG A 19 -10.22 4.36 8.10
N ASP A 20 -10.36 3.64 9.21
CA ASP A 20 -11.58 3.64 10.00
C ASP A 20 -11.85 5.03 10.53
N TYR A 21 -10.82 5.71 11.05
CA TYR A 21 -10.92 7.09 11.51
C TYR A 21 -11.43 8.05 10.41
N ILE A 22 -10.85 8.00 9.21
CA ILE A 22 -11.33 8.78 8.07
C ILE A 22 -12.78 8.45 7.73
N GLN A 23 -13.17 7.16 7.76
CA GLN A 23 -14.55 6.76 7.50
C GLN A 23 -15.52 7.39 8.52
N HIS A 24 -15.16 7.43 9.81
CA HIS A 24 -15.96 8.10 10.83
C HIS A 24 -16.05 9.61 10.57
N LEU A 25 -14.95 10.26 10.18
CA LEU A 25 -14.97 11.70 9.84
C LEU A 25 -15.90 12.01 8.66
N ILE A 26 -15.89 11.17 7.63
CA ILE A 26 -16.78 11.35 6.46
C ILE A 26 -18.24 11.15 6.84
N LYS A 27 -18.54 10.16 7.70
CA LYS A 27 -19.89 9.85 8.19
C LYS A 27 -20.38 10.73 9.33
N HIS A 28 -19.54 11.64 9.83
CA HIS A 28 -19.86 12.47 10.98
C HIS A 28 -21.09 13.36 10.67
N GLU A 29 -22.00 13.47 11.63
CA GLU A 29 -23.30 14.16 11.49
C GLU A 29 -23.17 15.60 10.97
N SER A 30 -22.14 16.31 11.42
CA SER A 30 -21.89 17.68 10.99
C SER A 30 -21.56 17.83 9.49
N GLY A 31 -21.19 16.74 8.80
CA GLY A 31 -20.86 16.72 7.36
C GLY A 31 -19.66 17.56 6.95
N ARG A 32 -18.99 18.25 7.89
CA ARG A 32 -17.95 19.25 7.63
C ARG A 32 -16.78 18.67 6.82
N PHE A 33 -16.38 17.45 7.15
CA PHE A 33 -15.30 16.74 6.46
C PHE A 33 -15.71 16.24 5.07
N ALA A 34 -16.95 15.78 4.91
CA ALA A 34 -17.46 15.34 3.61
C ALA A 34 -17.67 16.50 2.63
N ARG A 35 -18.06 17.68 3.13
CA ARG A 35 -18.29 18.91 2.36
C ARG A 35 -17.01 19.66 2.01
N HIS A 36 -15.93 19.50 2.79
CA HIS A 36 -14.69 20.21 2.54
C HIS A 36 -14.00 19.70 1.26
N PRO A 37 -13.80 20.55 0.23
CA PRO A 37 -13.39 20.10 -1.11
C PRO A 37 -12.03 19.40 -1.12
N ARG A 38 -11.11 19.79 -0.23
CA ARG A 38 -9.76 19.22 -0.16
C ARG A 38 -9.62 18.03 0.78
N PHE A 39 -10.61 17.77 1.65
CA PHE A 39 -10.44 16.79 2.72
C PHE A 39 -10.25 15.37 2.16
N ARG A 40 -11.04 15.00 1.15
CA ARG A 40 -10.95 13.70 0.46
C ARG A 40 -9.56 13.46 -0.12
N PHE A 41 -8.99 14.47 -0.78
CA PHE A 41 -7.65 14.39 -1.35
C PHE A 41 -6.56 14.27 -0.27
N VAL A 42 -6.67 15.04 0.82
CA VAL A 42 -5.70 14.97 1.93
C VAL A 42 -5.77 13.61 2.62
N ALA A 43 -6.97 13.11 2.91
CA ALA A 43 -7.18 11.80 3.51
C ALA A 43 -6.62 10.69 2.61
N PHE A 44 -6.96 10.71 1.31
CA PHE A 44 -6.46 9.75 0.32
C PHE A 44 -4.92 9.78 0.24
N LYS A 45 -4.31 10.96 0.05
CA LYS A 45 -2.85 11.11 0.01
C LYS A 45 -2.18 10.60 1.29
N THR A 46 -2.81 10.81 2.44
CA THR A 46 -2.27 10.36 3.73
C THR A 46 -2.35 8.84 3.86
N ILE A 47 -3.45 8.21 3.43
CA ILE A 47 -3.58 6.75 3.37
C ILE A 47 -2.52 6.15 2.45
N MET A 48 -2.33 6.71 1.26
CA MET A 48 -1.33 6.24 0.29
C MET A 48 0.10 6.36 0.86
N ARG A 49 0.44 7.48 1.53
CA ARG A 49 1.73 7.65 2.19
C ARG A 49 1.96 6.65 3.31
N GLN A 50 0.94 6.35 4.13
CA GLN A 50 1.06 5.34 5.18
C GLN A 50 1.33 3.94 4.61
N GLN A 51 0.65 3.59 3.50
CA GLN A 51 0.88 2.33 2.80
C GLN A 51 2.30 2.24 2.24
N ALA A 52 2.78 3.29 1.56
CA ALA A 52 4.14 3.36 1.03
C ALA A 52 5.19 3.21 2.16
N ARG A 53 5.02 3.92 3.28
CA ARG A 53 5.91 3.81 4.45
C ARG A 53 5.93 2.40 5.04
N LYS A 54 4.77 1.74 5.12
CA LYS A 54 4.69 0.36 5.64
C LYS A 54 5.48 -0.61 4.76
N ILE A 55 5.39 -0.46 3.43
CA ILE A 55 6.10 -1.30 2.46
C ILE A 55 7.59 -1.00 2.47
N ALA A 56 7.99 0.28 2.50
CA ALA A 56 9.38 0.67 2.62
C ALA A 56 10.00 0.11 3.91
N GLY A 57 9.33 0.27 5.06
CA GLY A 57 9.81 -0.30 6.32
C GLY A 57 9.81 -1.84 6.33
N PHE A 58 8.95 -2.49 5.54
CA PHE A 58 9.02 -3.94 5.35
C PHE A 58 10.24 -4.34 4.51
N TYR A 59 10.56 -3.59 3.45
CA TYR A 59 11.76 -3.79 2.64
C TYR A 59 13.03 -3.72 3.47
N VAL A 60 13.20 -2.63 4.23
CA VAL A 60 14.39 -2.41 5.07
C VAL A 60 14.55 -3.55 6.07
N ARG A 61 13.47 -3.96 6.74
CA ARG A 61 13.51 -5.10 7.69
C ARG A 61 13.85 -6.42 7.02
N ARG A 62 13.35 -6.67 5.81
CA ARG A 62 13.72 -7.87 5.03
C ARG A 62 15.19 -7.85 4.62
N GLN A 63 15.79 -6.68 4.58
CA GLN A 63 17.19 -6.47 4.21
C GLN A 63 18.13 -6.40 5.42
N ALA A 64 17.65 -6.63 6.64
CA ALA A 64 18.45 -6.53 7.86
C ALA A 64 19.65 -7.49 7.91
N ASP A 65 19.61 -8.59 7.16
CA ASP A 65 20.72 -9.54 7.07
C ASP A 65 21.76 -9.19 5.99
N ARG A 66 21.53 -8.12 5.21
CA ARG A 66 22.54 -7.62 4.25
C ARG A 66 23.50 -6.66 4.97
N PRO A 67 24.75 -6.56 4.49
CA PRO A 67 25.65 -5.50 4.95
C PRO A 67 24.98 -4.14 4.72
N ASP A 68 25.22 -3.22 5.66
CA ASP A 68 24.78 -1.83 5.54
C ASP A 68 25.32 -1.26 4.22
N ILE A 69 24.42 -0.71 3.40
CA ILE A 69 24.78 -0.08 2.14
C ILE A 69 24.88 1.42 2.39
N THR A 70 26.00 2.03 2.00
CA THR A 70 26.19 3.47 2.12
C THR A 70 25.32 4.22 1.11
N VAL A 71 25.12 5.53 1.33
CA VAL A 71 24.30 6.34 0.40
C VAL A 71 25.00 6.42 -0.96
N GLU A 72 26.33 6.49 -0.96
CA GLU A 72 27.19 6.53 -2.14
C GLU A 72 27.06 5.23 -2.93
N GLU A 73 27.17 4.07 -2.28
CA GLU A 73 27.00 2.77 -2.93
C GLU A 73 25.59 2.59 -3.50
N LEU A 74 24.55 3.07 -2.80
CA LEU A 74 23.19 3.06 -3.32
C LEU A 74 23.08 3.93 -4.58
N GLN A 75 23.68 5.13 -4.58
CA GLN A 75 23.68 6.00 -5.75
C GLN A 75 24.37 5.32 -6.93
N ASP A 76 25.55 4.74 -6.72
CA ASP A 76 26.27 3.98 -7.75
C ASP A 76 25.40 2.83 -8.31
N LEU A 77 24.72 2.09 -7.44
CA LEU A 77 23.78 1.04 -7.83
C LEU A 77 22.52 1.56 -8.57
N PHE A 78 22.21 2.85 -8.52
CA PHE A 78 21.11 3.44 -9.28
C PHE A 78 21.57 4.02 -10.61
N PHE A 79 22.80 4.54 -10.68
CA PHE A 79 23.34 5.18 -11.88
C PHE A 79 24.07 4.22 -12.82
N ASN A 80 24.60 3.11 -12.30
CA ASN A 80 25.25 2.07 -13.10
C ASN A 80 24.22 1.10 -13.68
N ASP A 81 24.42 0.63 -14.92
CA ASP A 81 23.55 -0.35 -15.60
C ASP A 81 24.02 -1.79 -15.38
N ASP A 82 24.46 -2.09 -14.15
CA ASP A 82 25.00 -3.39 -13.78
C ASP A 82 23.90 -4.39 -13.38
N ALA A 83 24.22 -5.68 -13.41
CA ALA A 83 23.33 -6.73 -12.92
C ALA A 83 22.85 -6.49 -11.48
N LYS A 84 23.71 -5.94 -10.60
CA LYS A 84 23.35 -5.59 -9.23
C LYS A 84 22.31 -4.46 -9.18
N SER A 85 22.48 -3.42 -9.99
CA SER A 85 21.52 -2.33 -10.15
C SER A 85 20.15 -2.83 -10.57
N HIS A 86 20.10 -3.69 -11.60
CA HIS A 86 18.86 -4.31 -12.03
C HIS A 86 18.21 -5.16 -10.93
N THR A 87 18.98 -5.91 -10.14
CA THR A 87 18.41 -6.71 -9.05
C THR A 87 17.75 -5.83 -7.97
N LEU A 88 18.37 -4.71 -7.62
CA LEU A 88 17.84 -3.75 -6.66
C LEU A 88 16.56 -3.10 -7.19
N VAL A 89 16.58 -2.58 -8.42
CA VAL A 89 15.40 -1.97 -9.07
C VAL A 89 14.25 -2.97 -9.20
N ASN A 90 14.54 -4.22 -9.57
CA ASN A 90 13.54 -5.28 -9.66
C ASN A 90 12.95 -5.63 -8.29
N SER A 91 13.78 -5.65 -7.24
CA SER A 91 13.31 -5.92 -5.88
C SER A 91 12.39 -4.81 -5.34
N ALA A 92 12.75 -3.55 -5.62
CA ALA A 92 11.93 -2.38 -5.28
C ALA A 92 10.62 -2.36 -6.09
N SER A 93 10.70 -2.61 -7.40
CA SER A 93 9.54 -2.67 -8.29
C SER A 93 8.56 -3.78 -7.89
N ARG A 94 9.07 -4.95 -7.47
CA ARG A 94 8.25 -6.05 -6.96
C ARG A 94 7.47 -5.66 -5.72
N LEU A 95 8.04 -4.84 -4.83
CA LEU A 95 7.35 -4.35 -3.64
C LEU A 95 6.38 -3.21 -3.93
N ALA A 96 6.67 -2.39 -4.95
CA ALA A 96 5.78 -1.32 -5.38
C ALA A 96 4.48 -1.84 -6.01
N ASN A 97 4.42 -3.10 -6.45
CA ASN A 97 3.26 -3.69 -7.13
C ASN A 97 1.95 -3.72 -6.30
N VAL A 98 2.03 -3.48 -4.99
CA VAL A 98 0.89 -3.38 -4.08
C VAL A 98 0.48 -1.93 -3.78
N ILE A 99 1.24 -0.94 -4.27
CA ILE A 99 0.96 0.49 -4.08
C ILE A 99 0.13 0.99 -5.27
N PRO A 100 -1.14 1.36 -5.07
CA PRO A 100 -1.98 1.88 -6.15
C PRO A 100 -1.34 3.11 -6.81
N GLY A 101 -1.47 3.21 -8.13
CA GLY A 101 -0.93 4.34 -8.90
C GLY A 101 0.53 4.20 -9.33
N THR A 102 1.26 3.19 -8.86
CA THR A 102 2.62 2.91 -9.37
C THR A 102 2.57 2.11 -10.67
N ARG A 103 3.61 2.23 -11.50
CA ARG A 103 3.72 1.45 -12.75
C ARG A 103 3.73 -0.06 -12.51
N PRO A 104 4.43 -0.60 -11.50
CA PRO A 104 4.37 -2.03 -11.19
C PRO A 104 2.97 -2.50 -10.75
N PHE A 105 2.20 -1.66 -10.06
CA PHE A 105 0.81 -1.97 -9.70
C PHE A 105 -0.07 -2.12 -10.95
N TRP A 106 -0.01 -1.16 -11.88
CA TRP A 106 -0.79 -1.23 -13.12
C TRP A 106 -0.35 -2.38 -14.03
N THR A 107 0.95 -2.69 -14.06
CA THR A 107 1.47 -3.86 -14.79
C THR A 107 0.89 -5.15 -14.22
N ARG A 108 0.83 -5.28 -12.89
CA ARG A 108 0.19 -6.43 -12.23
C ARG A 108 -1.30 -6.53 -12.59
N GLN A 109 -2.04 -5.43 -12.51
CA GLN A 109 -3.49 -5.42 -12.84
C GLN A 109 -3.73 -5.80 -14.30
N ARG A 110 -2.92 -5.30 -15.24
CA ARG A 110 -2.97 -5.72 -16.64
C ARG A 110 -2.76 -7.22 -16.79
N ASN A 111 -1.68 -7.75 -16.21
CA ASN A 111 -1.35 -9.17 -16.32
C ASN A 111 -2.46 -10.07 -15.76
N GLU A 112 -3.12 -9.62 -14.67
CA GLU A 112 -4.28 -10.30 -14.08
C GLU A 112 -5.47 -10.33 -15.03
N LEU A 113 -5.78 -9.21 -15.69
CA LEU A 113 -6.84 -9.13 -16.69
C LEU A 113 -6.53 -10.00 -17.92
N GLU A 114 -5.29 -9.96 -18.42
CA GLU A 114 -4.87 -10.82 -19.53
C GLU A 114 -5.00 -12.31 -19.17
N ALA A 115 -4.66 -12.69 -17.93
CA ALA A 115 -4.84 -14.04 -17.45
C ALA A 115 -6.33 -14.44 -17.40
N MET A 116 -7.20 -13.55 -16.92
CA MET A 116 -8.65 -13.78 -16.93
C MET A 116 -9.20 -13.96 -18.34
N VAL A 117 -8.77 -13.14 -19.31
CA VAL A 117 -9.19 -13.28 -20.71
C VAL A 117 -8.76 -14.62 -21.29
N LYS A 118 -7.54 -15.08 -20.97
CA LYS A 118 -7.03 -16.38 -21.43
C LYS A 118 -7.78 -17.56 -20.82
N THR A 119 -8.24 -17.46 -19.58
CA THR A 119 -8.90 -18.58 -18.87
C THR A 119 -10.41 -18.60 -19.01
N LEU A 120 -11.06 -17.43 -19.01
CA LEU A 120 -12.52 -17.28 -19.03
C LEU A 120 -13.06 -16.88 -20.41
N GLY A 121 -12.19 -16.46 -21.33
CA GLY A 121 -12.58 -15.89 -22.62
C GLY A 121 -12.63 -14.35 -22.61
N SER A 122 -12.86 -13.74 -23.78
CA SER A 122 -12.90 -12.28 -23.91
C SER A 122 -14.05 -11.69 -23.11
N ALA A 123 -13.76 -10.79 -22.17
CA ALA A 123 -14.79 -9.99 -21.54
C ALA A 123 -15.43 -9.05 -22.59
N HIS A 124 -16.74 -9.16 -22.78
CA HIS A 124 -17.48 -8.31 -23.72
C HIS A 124 -17.83 -6.93 -23.13
N LEU A 125 -17.62 -6.72 -21.83
CA LEU A 125 -17.92 -5.46 -21.15
C LEU A 125 -16.84 -5.15 -20.11
N PHE A 126 -16.20 -3.99 -20.26
CA PHE A 126 -15.31 -3.40 -19.25
C PHE A 126 -15.96 -2.13 -18.72
N VAL A 127 -16.30 -2.12 -17.44
CA VAL A 127 -16.85 -0.93 -16.77
C VAL A 127 -15.80 -0.38 -15.81
N THR A 128 -15.32 0.83 -16.08
CA THR A 128 -14.47 1.57 -15.16
C THR A 128 -15.33 2.54 -14.39
N PHE A 129 -15.64 2.23 -13.13
CA PHE A 129 -16.24 3.22 -12.22
C PHE A 129 -15.13 4.10 -11.65
N SER A 130 -15.08 5.33 -12.12
CA SER A 130 -14.33 6.41 -11.53
C SER A 130 -15.17 7.13 -10.48
N ALA A 131 -14.53 7.88 -9.58
CA ALA A 131 -15.24 8.69 -8.60
C ALA A 131 -16.11 9.80 -9.25
N THR A 132 -15.87 10.11 -10.52
CA THR A 132 -16.65 11.07 -11.33
C THR A 132 -17.95 10.48 -11.87
N ASP A 133 -18.11 9.15 -11.91
CA ASP A 133 -19.35 8.49 -12.33
C ASP A 133 -20.41 8.44 -11.20
N LEU A 134 -20.02 8.87 -10.00
CA LEU A 134 -20.89 9.06 -8.83
C LEU A 134 -21.25 10.55 -8.71
N HIS A 135 -22.05 11.08 -9.64
CA HIS A 135 -22.56 12.45 -9.57
C HIS A 135 -24.07 12.49 -9.81
#